data_AF-A0AAV5U3V3-F1
#
_entry.id   AF-A0AAV5U3V3-F1
#
_cell.length_a   1.000
_cell.length_b   1.000
_cell.length_c   1.000
_cell.angle_alpha   90.00
_cell.angle_beta   90.00
_cell.angle_gamma   90.00
#
_symmetry.space_group_name_H-M   'P 1'
#
loop_
_entity.id
_entity.type
_entity.pdbx_description
1 polymer ?
#
loop_
_entity_poly.entity_id
_entity_poly.type
_entity_poly.pdbx_seq_one_letter_code
_entity_poly.pdbx_strand_id
1 'polypeptide(L)'
;NFSAANMEPTPEMIEKFEAGRAAVRANPEIVDEYIAKLSPDAQDAANKLRGIICSDEHDIGTLNAQIESIQSGLSDETRQELQEHDAEVAAAIGLNPAGL
;
A
#
# COMPACT_ATOMS: atom_id res chain seq x y z
N ASN A 1 -8.91 7.53 -27.02
CA ASN A 1 -9.77 6.76 -26.11
C ASN A 1 -8.88 5.76 -25.39
N PHE A 2 -8.28 6.15 -24.27
CA PHE A 2 -7.40 5.27 -23.49
C PHE A 2 -8.14 4.97 -22.18
N SER A 3 -8.96 3.93 -22.17
CA SER A 3 -9.59 3.43 -20.94
C SER A 3 -8.63 2.45 -20.28
N ALA A 4 -7.97 2.87 -19.21
CA ALA A 4 -7.12 2.03 -18.37
C ALA A 4 -7.91 0.97 -17.57
N ALA A 5 -9.24 0.96 -17.67
CA ALA A 5 -10.13 0.12 -16.85
C ALA A 5 -10.15 -1.38 -17.21
N ASN A 6 -9.38 -1.85 -18.20
CA ASN A 6 -9.43 -3.24 -18.70
C ASN A 6 -8.06 -3.92 -18.85
N MET A 7 -6.99 -3.41 -18.22
CA MET A 7 -5.71 -4.13 -18.23
C MET A 7 -5.73 -5.19 -17.11
N GLU A 8 -5.76 -6.47 -17.49
CA GLU A 8 -5.46 -7.54 -16.55
C GLU A 8 -4.04 -7.31 -15.99
N PRO A 9 -3.84 -7.46 -14.67
CA PRO A 9 -2.53 -7.27 -14.07
C PRO A 9 -1.54 -8.28 -14.67
N THR A 10 -0.38 -7.79 -15.09
CA THR A 10 0.65 -8.65 -15.66
C THR A 10 1.24 -9.57 -14.58
N PRO A 11 1.84 -10.72 -14.94
CA PRO A 11 2.52 -11.58 -13.96
C PRO A 11 3.55 -10.84 -13.12
N GLU A 12 4.27 -9.88 -13.71
CA GLU A 12 5.25 -9.04 -13.02
C GLU A 12 4.59 -8.13 -11.97
N MET A 13 3.42 -7.54 -12.27
CA MET A 13 2.67 -6.74 -11.31
C MET A 13 2.17 -7.58 -10.13
N ILE A 14 1.70 -8.80 -10.41
CA ILE A 14 1.24 -9.74 -9.39
C ILE A 14 2.42 -10.16 -8.50
N GLU A 15 3.56 -10.51 -9.08
CA GLU A 15 4.76 -10.89 -8.34
C GLU A 15 5.25 -9.76 -7.43
N LYS A 16 5.29 -8.52 -7.94
CA LYS A 16 5.65 -7.32 -7.16
C LYS A 16 4.67 -7.08 -6.01
N PHE A 17 3.38 -7.24 -6.26
CA PHE A 17 2.35 -7.08 -5.23
C PHE A 17 2.48 -8.13 -4.12
N GLU A 18 2.62 -9.40 -4.47
CA GLU A 18 2.82 -10.49 -3.51
C GLU A 18 4.12 -10.36 -2.73
N ALA A 19 5.21 -9.92 -3.37
CA ALA A 19 6.47 -9.60 -2.68
C ALA A 19 6.29 -8.46 -1.66
N GLY A 20 5.54 -7.42 -2.03
CA GLY A 20 5.19 -6.33 -1.11
C GLY A 20 4.40 -6.82 0.11
N ARG A 21 3.36 -7.63 -0.11
CA ARG A 21 2.57 -8.24 0.98
C ARG A 21 3.43 -9.08 1.91
N ALA A 22 4.30 -9.92 1.33
CA ALA A 22 5.20 -10.77 2.10
C ALA A 22 6.14 -9.93 2.98
N ALA A 23 6.71 -8.85 2.44
CA ALA A 23 7.60 -7.96 3.19
C ALA A 23 6.87 -7.24 4.34
N VAL A 24 5.67 -6.73 4.11
CA VAL A 24 4.84 -6.08 5.15
C VAL A 24 4.48 -7.07 6.25
N ARG A 25 4.08 -8.30 5.89
CA ARG A 25 3.75 -9.38 6.84
C ARG A 25 4.97 -9.87 7.63
N ALA A 26 6.16 -9.85 7.04
CA ALA A 26 7.39 -10.28 7.69
C ALA A 26 7.94 -9.24 8.68
N ASN A 27 7.55 -7.97 8.54
CA ASN A 27 8.08 -6.86 9.34
C ASN A 27 6.97 -6.08 10.07
N PRO A 28 6.07 -6.74 10.83
CA PRO A 28 4.91 -6.07 11.42
C PRO A 28 5.29 -4.97 12.41
N GLU A 29 6.33 -5.18 13.22
CA GLU A 29 6.79 -4.19 14.22
C GLU A 29 7.37 -2.93 13.57
N ILE A 30 8.14 -3.08 12.48
CA ILE A 30 8.68 -1.94 11.73
C ILE A 30 7.53 -1.14 11.14
N VAL A 31 6.58 -1.82 10.49
CA VAL A 31 5.41 -1.15 9.91
C VAL A 31 4.61 -0.41 10.99
N ASP A 32 4.38 -1.03 12.15
CA ASP A 32 3.67 -0.39 13.27
C ASP A 32 4.42 0.83 13.83
N GLU A 33 5.74 0.75 13.96
CA GLU A 33 6.58 1.87 14.41
C GLU A 33 6.51 3.06 13.45
N TYR A 34 6.56 2.78 12.14
CA TYR A 34 6.46 3.82 11.14
C TYR A 34 5.06 4.43 11.13
N ILE A 35 4.00 3.62 11.20
CA ILE A 35 2.62 4.14 11.22
C ILE A 35 2.45 5.09 12.40
N ALA A 36 2.99 4.78 13.57
CA ALA A 36 2.90 5.63 14.76
C ALA A 36 3.53 7.04 14.59
N LYS A 37 4.33 7.28 13.54
CA LYS A 37 4.95 8.58 13.24
C LYS A 37 4.02 9.52 12.45
N LEU A 38 2.96 8.98 11.86
CA LEU A 38 2.01 9.71 11.03
C LEU A 38 1.06 10.60 11.87
N SER A 39 0.41 11.56 11.22
CA SER A 39 -0.74 12.27 11.77
C SER A 39 -1.91 11.31 12.07
N PRO A 40 -2.83 11.64 13.00
CA PRO A 40 -3.92 10.73 13.37
C PRO A 40 -4.78 10.25 12.18
N ASP A 41 -5.06 11.13 11.22
CA ASP A 41 -5.85 10.79 10.03
C ASP A 41 -5.07 9.88 9.08
N ALA A 42 -3.76 10.12 8.92
CA ALA A 42 -2.88 9.26 8.15
C ALA A 42 -2.66 7.89 8.84
N GLN A 43 -2.61 7.85 10.17
CA GLN A 43 -2.53 6.59 10.93
C GLN A 43 -3.73 5.69 10.66
N ASP A 44 -4.95 6.24 10.70
CA ASP A 44 -6.17 5.48 10.43
C ASP A 44 -6.16 4.92 9.00
N ALA A 45 -5.78 5.75 8.01
CA ALA A 45 -5.63 5.33 6.63
C ALA A 45 -4.57 4.23 6.45
N ALA A 46 -3.37 4.41 7.00
CA ALA A 46 -2.26 3.46 6.90
C ALA A 46 -2.61 2.11 7.55
N ASN A 47 -3.30 2.11 8.69
CA ASN A 47 -3.77 0.88 9.33
C ASN A 47 -4.79 0.13 8.45
N LYS A 48 -5.71 0.84 7.80
CA LYS A 48 -6.67 0.22 6.86
C LYS A 48 -5.96 -0.38 5.65
N LEU A 49 -5.01 0.34 5.06
CA LEU A 49 -4.19 -0.14 3.95
C LEU A 49 -3.39 -1.39 4.33
N ARG A 50 -2.71 -1.37 5.48
CA ARG A 50 -2.04 -2.55 6.04
C ARG A 50 -3.00 -3.73 6.19
N GLY A 51 -4.22 -3.48 6.68
CA GLY A 51 -5.26 -4.51 6.80
C GLY A 51 -5.60 -5.18 5.47
N ILE A 52 -5.75 -4.40 4.40
CA ILE A 52 -5.99 -4.91 3.03
C ILE A 52 -4.81 -5.74 2.55
N ILE A 53 -3.59 -5.21 2.65
CA ILE A 53 -2.35 -5.88 2.21
C ILE A 53 -2.15 -7.21 2.95
N CYS A 54 -2.48 -7.26 4.24
CA CYS A 54 -2.35 -8.45 5.05
C CYS A 54 -3.54 -9.42 4.97
N SER A 55 -4.68 -9.03 4.38
CA SER A 55 -5.89 -9.87 4.26
C SER A 55 -5.67 -11.13 3.41
N ASP A 56 -6.63 -12.06 3.38
CA ASP A 56 -6.59 -13.24 2.50
C ASP A 56 -7.22 -12.97 1.10
N GLU A 57 -7.56 -11.71 0.79
CA GLU A 57 -8.07 -11.33 -0.52
C GLU A 57 -6.94 -11.40 -1.58
N HIS A 58 -7.27 -11.90 -2.77
CA HIS A 58 -6.35 -12.03 -3.90
C HIS A 58 -6.94 -11.47 -5.20
N ASP A 59 -8.23 -11.13 -5.23
CA ASP A 59 -8.84 -10.44 -6.36
C ASP A 59 -8.32 -9.00 -6.44
N ILE A 60 -7.49 -8.73 -7.43
CA ILE A 60 -6.85 -7.42 -7.63
C ILE A 60 -7.89 -6.31 -7.85
N GLY A 61 -9.02 -6.61 -8.49
CA GLY A 61 -10.11 -5.65 -8.67
C GLY A 61 -10.71 -5.21 -7.33
N THR A 62 -10.97 -6.16 -6.44
CA THR A 62 -11.50 -5.94 -5.10
C THR A 62 -10.49 -5.19 -4.23
N LEU A 63 -9.21 -5.61 -4.24
CA LEU A 63 -8.13 -4.93 -3.51
C LEU A 63 -8.00 -3.47 -3.96
N ASN A 64 -7.96 -3.22 -5.27
CA ASN A 64 -7.88 -1.87 -5.82
C ASN A 64 -9.09 -1.02 -5.41
N ALA A 65 -10.31 -1.56 -5.51
CA ALA A 65 -11.51 -0.84 -5.10
C ALA A 65 -11.49 -0.46 -3.60
N GLN A 66 -10.97 -1.34 -2.74
CA GLN A 66 -10.81 -1.06 -1.32
C GLN A 66 -9.77 0.05 -1.06
N ILE A 67 -8.63 0.00 -1.76
CA ILE A 67 -7.57 1.01 -1.67
C ILE A 67 -8.09 2.37 -2.18
N GLU A 68 -8.74 2.41 -3.34
CA GLU A 68 -9.34 3.62 -3.92
C GLU A 68 -10.38 4.23 -2.97
N SER A 69 -11.19 3.39 -2.32
CA SER A 69 -12.18 3.85 -1.35
C SER A 69 -11.55 4.54 -0.13
N ILE A 70 -10.39 4.07 0.33
CA ILE A 70 -9.65 4.73 1.41
C ILE A 70 -9.11 6.06 0.91
N GLN A 71 -8.38 6.06 -0.21
CA GLN A 71 -7.70 7.24 -0.75
C GLN A 71 -8.65 8.38 -1.12
N SER A 72 -9.85 8.05 -1.63
CA SER A 72 -10.87 9.03 -2.00
C SER A 72 -11.40 9.84 -0.81
N GLY A 73 -11.33 9.29 0.41
CA GLY A 73 -11.74 9.96 1.63
C GLY A 73 -10.68 10.87 2.26
N LEU A 74 -9.44 10.83 1.75
CA LEU A 74 -8.31 11.56 2.35
C LEU A 74 -8.17 12.98 1.81
N SER A 75 -7.70 13.89 2.65
CA SER A 75 -7.23 15.21 2.22
C SER A 75 -5.95 15.09 1.40
N ASP A 76 -5.65 16.11 0.58
CA ASP A 76 -4.42 16.11 -0.21
C ASP A 76 -3.16 16.10 0.68
N GLU A 77 -3.20 16.78 1.83
CA GLU A 77 -2.13 16.76 2.84
C GLU A 77 -1.90 15.35 3.38
N THR A 78 -2.97 14.64 3.74
CA THR A 78 -2.90 13.25 4.24
C THR A 78 -2.36 12.29 3.18
N ARG A 79 -2.77 12.47 1.92
CA ARG A 79 -2.25 11.64 0.81
C ARG A 79 -0.76 11.86 0.58
N GLN A 80 -0.30 13.10 0.64
CA GLN A 80 1.13 13.41 0.50
C GLN A 80 1.94 12.77 1.63
N GLU A 81 1.48 12.91 2.88
CA GLU A 81 2.13 12.31 4.04
C GLU A 81 2.25 10.79 3.91
N LEU A 82 1.17 10.11 3.49
CA LEU A 82 1.19 8.66 3.25
C LEU A 82 2.15 8.26 2.12
N GLN A 83 2.25 9.04 1.06
CA GLN A 83 3.15 8.75 -0.04
C GLN A 83 4.63 8.83 0.39
N GLU A 84 4.98 9.84 1.19
CA GLU A 84 6.32 9.98 1.76
C GLU A 84 6.61 8.81 2.72
N HIS A 85 5.64 8.47 3.56
CA HIS A 85 5.71 7.34 4.48
C HIS A 85 5.88 5.99 3.79
N ASP A 86 5.15 5.70 2.71
CA ASP A 86 5.25 4.45 1.95
C ASP A 86 6.67 4.23 1.43
N ALA A 87 7.35 5.30 0.97
CA ALA A 87 8.72 5.22 0.50
C ALA A 87 9.71 4.88 1.64
N GLU A 88 9.51 5.46 2.83
CA GLU A 88 10.33 5.17 4.00
C GLU A 88 10.12 3.74 4.51
N VAL A 89 8.88 3.30 4.60
CA VAL A 89 8.53 1.94 5.02
C VAL A 89 9.10 0.92 4.04
N ALA A 90 8.93 1.14 2.73
CA ALA A 90 9.47 0.26 1.70
C ALA A 90 10.99 0.09 1.86
N ALA A 91 11.72 1.20 2.03
CA ALA A 91 13.17 1.15 2.28
C ALA A 91 13.51 0.38 3.58
N ALA A 92 12.76 0.61 4.66
CA ALA A 92 12.99 -0.01 5.96
C ALA A 92 12.76 -1.54 5.96
N ILE A 93 11.79 -2.02 5.16
CA ILE A 93 11.47 -3.45 5.05
C ILE A 93 12.17 -4.14 3.87
N GLY A 94 13.11 -3.46 3.20
CA GLY A 94 13.94 -4.00 2.13
C GLY A 94 13.29 -4.05 0.74
N LEU A 95 12.15 -3.37 0.56
CA LEU A 95 11.54 -3.10 -0.74
C LEU A 95 12.20 -1.85 -1.34
N ASN A 96 13.31 -2.02 -2.04
CA ASN A 96 13.95 -0.89 -2.73
C ASN A 96 13.26 -0.65 -4.10
N PRO A 97 12.76 0.57 -4.40
CA PRO A 97 12.25 0.90 -5.73
C PRO A 97 13.33 0.86 -6.83
N ALA A 98 14.63 0.80 -6.49
CA ALA A 98 15.72 0.69 -7.47
C ALA A 98 16.03 -0.76 -7.93
N GLY A 99 15.24 -1.74 -7.50
CA GLY A 99 15.18 -3.08 -8.09
C GLY A 99 14.02 -3.24 -9.09
N LEU A 100 13.50 -2.12 -9.63
CA LEU A 100 12.47 -2.03 -10.66
C LEU A 100 13.07 -1.56 -11.98
#